data_AF-A0A938FZ48-F1
#
_entry.id   AF-A0A938FZ48-F1
#
_cell.length_a   1.000
_cell.length_b   1.000
_cell.length_c   1.000
_cell.angle_alpha   90.00
_cell.angle_beta   90.00
_cell.angle_gamma   90.00
#
_symmetry.space_group_name_H-M   'P 1'
#
loop_
_entity.id
_entity.type
_entity.pdbx_description
1 polymer ?
#
loop_
_entity_poly.entity_id
_entity_poly.type
_entity_poly.pdbx_seq_one_letter_code
_entity_poly.pdbx_strand_id
1 'polypeptide(L)'
;MTTRTQTENLQRRATDRAATGVAALQDALLRLTRPLTVVEIDGQPGFTADGNRAEPFLAWVPALEPGRLGDPDFLTRHGVRYAYAAGAMANGIASEALVCAMARAGFLAFFGSAGLSVPRVP
;
A
#
# COMPACT_ATOMS: atom_id res chain seq x y z
N MET A 1 0.81 -0.94 42.85
CA MET A 1 1.79 0.16 42.69
C MET A 1 2.63 0.03 41.41
N THR A 2 2.60 -1.11 40.71
CA THR A 2 3.42 -1.41 39.51
C THR A 2 2.85 -0.87 38.18
N THR A 3 1.55 -0.59 38.10
CA THR A 3 0.86 -0.27 36.84
C THR A 3 1.11 1.14 36.31
N ARG A 4 1.36 2.13 37.20
CA ARG A 4 1.53 3.54 36.82
C ARG A 4 2.87 3.81 36.10
N THR A 5 3.94 3.19 36.59
CA THR A 5 5.29 3.31 36.02
C THR A 5 5.41 2.65 34.64
N GLN A 6 4.59 1.63 34.36
CA GLN A 6 4.61 0.94 33.06
C GLN A 6 3.94 1.77 31.97
N THR A 7 2.83 2.43 32.27
CA THR A 7 2.12 3.34 31.35
C THR A 7 2.96 4.56 31.01
N GLU A 8 3.56 5.21 32.01
CA GLU A 8 4.44 6.38 31.81
C GLU A 8 5.67 6.07 30.93
N ASN A 9 6.25 4.86 31.06
CA ASN A 9 7.36 4.42 30.22
C ASN A 9 6.96 4.11 28.77
N LEU A 10 5.75 3.61 28.53
CA LEU A 10 5.22 3.37 27.18
C LEU A 10 4.91 4.68 26.46
N GLN A 11 4.32 5.63 27.19
CA GLN A 11 4.02 6.98 26.73
C GLN A 11 5.30 7.70 26.27
N ARG A 12 6.33 7.71 27.12
CA ARG A 12 7.62 8.35 26.82
C ARG A 12 8.32 7.75 25.60
N ARG A 13 8.27 6.42 25.44
CA ARG A 13 8.87 5.71 24.30
C ARG A 13 8.17 5.99 22.96
N ALA A 14 6.85 6.21 23.00
CA ALA A 14 6.07 6.53 21.80
C ALA A 14 6.35 7.95 21.32
N THR A 15 6.34 8.92 22.24
CA THR A 15 6.66 10.32 21.97
C THR A 15 8.10 10.51 21.48
N ASP A 16 9.09 9.82 22.10
CA ASP A 16 10.51 9.94 21.72
C ASP A 16 10.83 9.49 20.28
N ARG A 17 9.96 8.67 19.67
CA ARG A 17 10.14 8.12 18.31
C ARG A 17 9.26 8.79 17.26
N ALA A 18 8.33 9.63 17.68
CA ALA A 18 7.35 10.24 16.82
C ALA A 18 7.93 11.49 16.14
N ALA A 19 7.85 11.54 14.82
CA ALA A 19 8.23 12.71 14.05
C ALA A 19 7.04 13.65 13.90
N THR A 20 7.26 14.96 13.92
CA THR A 20 6.20 15.99 13.83
C THR A 20 6.31 16.79 12.53
N GLY A 21 5.23 17.51 12.18
CA GLY A 21 5.20 18.40 11.02
C GLY A 21 4.76 17.74 9.70
N VAL A 22 4.60 18.55 8.66
CA VAL A 22 4.00 18.14 7.37
C VAL A 22 4.85 17.10 6.63
N ALA A 23 6.17 17.25 6.63
CA ALA A 23 7.07 16.28 5.98
C ALA A 23 6.96 14.90 6.65
N ALA A 24 6.92 14.86 7.99
CA ALA A 24 6.73 13.62 8.74
C ALA A 24 5.37 12.97 8.44
N LEU A 25 4.30 13.78 8.34
CA LEU A 25 2.98 13.30 7.92
C LEU A 25 3.02 12.67 6.53
N GLN A 26 3.62 13.36 5.55
CA GLN A 26 3.72 12.86 4.17
C GLN A 26 4.52 11.56 4.11
N ASP A 27 5.69 11.51 4.74
CA ASP A 27 6.52 10.32 4.81
C ASP A 27 5.81 9.14 5.49
N ALA A 28 5.02 9.41 6.53
CA ALA A 28 4.24 8.41 7.23
C ALA A 28 3.09 7.88 6.37
N LEU A 29 2.31 8.76 5.73
CA LEU A 29 1.17 8.40 4.89
C LEU A 29 1.58 7.64 3.63
N LEU A 30 2.75 7.94 3.05
CA LEU A 30 3.24 7.26 1.84
C LEU A 30 3.80 5.85 2.11
N ARG A 31 3.95 5.44 3.38
CA ARG A 31 4.41 4.10 3.78
C ARG A 31 3.25 3.12 4.00
N LEU A 32 2.53 2.81 2.92
CA LEU A 32 1.32 1.98 2.93
C LEU A 32 1.51 0.55 3.50
N THR A 33 2.74 0.05 3.53
CA THR A 33 3.09 -1.30 4.03
C THR A 33 3.26 -1.36 5.55
N ARG A 34 3.15 -0.23 6.26
CA ARG A 34 3.26 -0.15 7.71
C ARG A 34 2.04 0.53 8.31
N PRO A 35 1.57 0.09 9.49
CA PRO A 35 0.58 0.84 10.23
C PRO A 35 1.17 2.18 10.70
N LEU A 36 0.33 3.20 10.75
CA LEU A 36 0.65 4.52 11.27
C LEU A 36 -0.14 4.74 12.55
N THR A 37 0.54 5.04 13.65
CA THR A 37 -0.07 5.58 14.85
C THR A 37 0.19 7.09 14.90
N VAL A 38 -0.85 7.85 15.22
CA VAL A 38 -0.77 9.28 15.49
C VAL A 38 -0.93 9.50 16.99
N VAL A 39 0.04 10.17 17.60
CA VAL A 39 0.05 10.54 19.02
C VAL A 39 0.10 12.06 19.19
N GLU A 40 -0.29 12.56 20.35
CA GLU A 40 -0.10 13.97 20.70
C GLU A 40 1.31 14.22 21.27
N ILE A 41 1.98 15.27 20.80
CA ILE A 41 3.26 15.78 21.31
C ILE A 41 3.12 17.29 21.46
N ASP A 42 3.13 17.79 22.70
CA ASP A 42 3.04 19.22 23.01
C ASP A 42 1.89 19.93 22.27
N GLY A 43 0.71 19.30 22.22
CA GLY A 43 -0.47 19.82 21.51
C GLY A 43 -0.41 19.73 19.98
N GLN A 44 0.55 19.01 19.41
CA GLN A 44 0.70 18.78 17.96
C GLN A 44 0.69 17.28 17.62
N PRO A 45 0.27 16.89 16.40
CA PRO A 45 0.36 15.49 15.97
C PRO A 45 1.81 15.03 15.74
N GLY A 46 2.15 13.88 16.31
CA GLY A 46 3.35 13.11 16.03
C GLY A 46 3.03 11.76 15.38
N PHE A 47 3.91 11.30 14.49
CA PHE A 47 3.68 10.14 13.63
C PHE A 47 4.69 9.02 13.93
N THR A 48 4.19 7.82 14.24
CA THR A 48 5.00 6.62 14.46
C THR A 48 4.58 5.49 13.51
N ALA A 49 5.55 4.70 13.05
CA ALA A 49 5.32 3.55 12.17
C ALA A 49 5.40 2.20 12.91
N ASP A 50 5.22 2.21 14.24
CA ASP A 50 5.31 1.02 15.09
C ASP A 50 3.98 0.30 15.27
N GLY A 51 2.86 0.92 14.84
CA GLY A 51 1.51 0.37 14.93
C GLY A 51 1.01 0.16 16.35
N ASN A 52 1.78 0.60 17.35
CA ASN A 52 1.40 0.51 18.75
C ASN A 52 0.43 1.65 19.06
N ARG A 53 -0.69 1.36 19.72
CA ARG A 53 -1.68 2.37 20.12
C ARG A 53 -1.30 2.96 21.48
N ALA A 54 -0.10 3.54 21.56
CA ALA A 54 0.38 4.16 22.76
C ALA A 54 -0.30 5.52 22.99
N GLU A 55 -0.55 5.85 24.26
CA GLU A 55 -1.08 7.15 24.67
C GLU A 55 0.01 8.24 24.62
N PRO A 56 -0.33 9.52 24.40
CA PRO A 56 -1.69 10.04 24.13
C PRO A 56 -2.10 9.77 22.68
N PHE A 57 -3.09 8.90 22.50
CA PHE A 57 -3.47 8.35 21.21
C PHE A 57 -4.45 9.28 20.49
N LEU A 58 -4.15 9.62 19.24
CA LEU A 58 -5.04 10.44 18.40
C LEU A 58 -5.71 9.62 17.31
N ALA A 59 -4.94 8.81 16.58
CA ALA A 59 -5.47 8.02 15.47
C ALA A 59 -4.59 6.81 15.13
N TRP A 60 -5.15 5.89 14.36
CA TRP A 60 -4.44 4.73 13.80
C TRP A 60 -4.89 4.44 12.38
N VAL A 61 -3.94 4.19 11.49
CA VAL A 61 -4.16 3.78 10.11
C VAL A 61 -3.52 2.41 9.90
N PRO A 62 -4.26 1.40 9.43
CA PRO A 62 -3.68 0.08 9.16
C PRO A 62 -2.73 0.10 7.97
N ALA A 63 -1.83 -0.90 7.90
CA ALA A 63 -1.13 -1.21 6.66
C ALA A 63 -2.13 -1.72 5.62
N LEU A 64 -2.16 -1.07 4.45
CA LEU A 64 -3.03 -1.40 3.33
C LEU A 64 -2.24 -1.33 2.03
N GLU A 65 -1.70 -2.47 1.62
CA GLU A 65 -0.92 -2.58 0.38
C GLU A 65 -1.84 -2.63 -0.86
N PRO A 66 -1.38 -2.17 -2.04
CA PRO A 66 -2.19 -2.18 -3.26
C PRO A 66 -2.72 -3.56 -3.66
N GLY A 67 -2.01 -4.65 -3.32
CA GLY A 67 -2.45 -6.03 -3.58
C GLY A 67 -3.67 -6.47 -2.75
N ARG A 68 -4.09 -5.67 -1.76
CA ARG A 68 -5.29 -5.91 -0.95
C ARG A 68 -6.53 -5.16 -1.48
N LEU A 69 -6.38 -4.37 -2.54
CA LEU A 69 -7.49 -3.66 -3.17
C LEU A 69 -8.16 -4.56 -4.21
N GLY A 70 -9.49 -4.47 -4.31
CA GLY A 70 -10.29 -5.25 -5.24
C GLY A 70 -10.74 -6.61 -4.68
N ASP A 71 -11.07 -7.52 -5.59
CA ASP A 71 -11.61 -8.84 -5.26
C ASP A 71 -10.49 -9.90 -5.14
N PRO A 72 -10.32 -10.57 -3.98
CA PRO A 72 -9.36 -11.66 -3.82
C PRO A 72 -9.60 -12.84 -4.78
N ASP A 73 -10.86 -13.08 -5.19
CA ASP A 73 -11.18 -14.15 -6.13
C ASP A 73 -10.66 -13.84 -7.53
N PHE A 74 -10.56 -12.57 -7.92
CA PHE A 74 -9.90 -12.17 -9.16
C PHE A 74 -8.41 -12.53 -9.14
N LEU A 75 -7.72 -12.28 -8.01
CA LEU A 75 -6.30 -12.58 -7.85
C LEU A 75 -6.04 -14.08 -8.01
N THR A 76 -6.83 -14.90 -7.31
CA THR A 76 -6.68 -16.36 -7.33
C THR A 76 -7.08 -16.95 -8.68
N ARG A 77 -8.19 -16.49 -9.27
CA ARG A 77 -8.69 -16.96 -10.57
C ARG A 77 -7.72 -16.68 -11.72
N HIS A 78 -7.05 -15.53 -11.70
CA HIS A 78 -6.17 -15.09 -12.79
C HIS A 78 -4.68 -15.27 -12.47
N GLY A 79 -4.31 -15.69 -11.26
CA GLY A 79 -2.91 -15.91 -10.87
C GLY A 79 -2.09 -14.62 -10.83
N VAL A 80 -2.70 -13.50 -10.44
CA VAL A 80 -2.09 -12.16 -10.44
C VAL A 80 -1.91 -11.61 -9.02
N ARG A 81 -1.01 -10.64 -8.86
CA ARG A 81 -0.71 -9.99 -7.56
C ARG A 81 -1.58 -8.78 -7.27
N TYR A 82 -2.14 -8.16 -8.31
CA TYR A 82 -2.95 -6.95 -8.21
C TYR A 82 -4.25 -7.13 -8.98
N ALA A 83 -5.35 -6.65 -8.41
CA ALA A 83 -6.68 -6.72 -9.01
C ALA A 83 -6.85 -5.63 -10.07
N TYR A 84 -6.07 -5.74 -11.15
CA TYR A 84 -6.05 -4.79 -12.24
C TYR A 84 -5.74 -5.50 -13.56
N ALA A 85 -6.40 -5.03 -14.63
CA ALA A 85 -6.21 -5.53 -15.98
C ALA A 85 -5.94 -4.37 -16.95
N ALA A 86 -4.87 -4.48 -17.74
CA ALA A 86 -4.69 -3.65 -18.92
C ALA A 86 -5.57 -4.19 -20.07
N GLY A 87 -6.49 -3.36 -20.55
CA GLY A 87 -7.39 -3.72 -21.64
C GLY A 87 -6.65 -3.97 -22.96
N ALA A 88 -7.26 -4.77 -23.84
CA ALA A 88 -6.77 -4.94 -25.20
C ALA A 88 -6.86 -3.62 -25.97
N MET A 89 -5.82 -3.31 -26.74
CA MET A 89 -5.75 -2.13 -27.60
C MET A 89 -5.33 -2.58 -29.01
N ALA A 90 -6.18 -2.33 -30.00
CA ALA A 90 -6.10 -2.88 -31.35
C ALA A 90 -4.76 -2.63 -32.07
N ASN A 91 -4.54 -3.33 -33.19
CA ASN A 91 -3.38 -3.22 -34.06
C ASN A 91 -2.04 -3.44 -33.32
N GLY A 92 -2.05 -4.27 -32.28
CA GLY A 92 -0.86 -4.53 -31.46
C GLY A 92 -0.41 -3.36 -30.58
N ILE A 93 -1.25 -2.33 -30.34
CA ILE A 93 -0.96 -1.26 -29.37
C ILE A 93 -0.76 -1.89 -27.98
N ALA A 94 -1.64 -2.81 -27.60
CA ALA A 94 -1.38 -3.72 -26.50
C ALA A 94 -0.44 -4.83 -26.98
N SER A 95 0.84 -4.49 -27.12
CA SER A 95 1.89 -5.32 -27.70
C SER A 95 2.28 -6.51 -26.81
N GLU A 96 2.96 -7.50 -27.40
CA GLU A 96 3.59 -8.59 -26.66
C GLU A 96 4.52 -8.08 -25.55
N ALA A 97 5.29 -7.01 -25.83
CA ALA A 97 6.19 -6.39 -24.87
C ALA A 97 5.44 -5.83 -23.65
N LEU A 98 4.30 -5.16 -23.88
CA LEU A 98 3.43 -4.66 -22.81
C LEU A 98 2.85 -5.82 -22.00
N VAL A 99 2.26 -6.81 -22.67
CA VAL A 99 1.63 -7.96 -22.00
C VAL A 99 2.67 -8.72 -21.16
N CYS A 100 3.85 -8.97 -21.71
CA CYS A 100 4.94 -9.62 -20.99
C CYS A 100 5.44 -8.80 -19.79
N ALA A 101 5.54 -7.47 -19.92
CA ALA A 101 5.93 -6.60 -18.82
C ALA A 101 4.90 -6.60 -17.69
N MET A 102 3.61 -6.51 -18.02
CA MET A 102 2.50 -6.58 -17.06
C MET A 102 2.45 -7.93 -16.35
N ALA A 103 2.59 -9.03 -17.09
CA ALA A 103 2.61 -10.38 -16.52
C ALA A 103 3.75 -10.56 -15.51
N ARG A 104 4.98 -10.13 -15.84
CA ARG A 104 6.13 -10.15 -14.91
C ARG A 104 5.92 -9.27 -13.69
N ALA A 105 5.22 -8.16 -13.84
CA ALA A 105 4.85 -7.28 -12.75
C ALA A 105 3.63 -7.79 -11.94
N GLY A 106 3.03 -8.92 -12.32
CA GLY A 106 1.93 -9.57 -11.60
C GLY A 106 0.57 -8.92 -11.86
N PHE A 107 0.37 -8.38 -13.05
CA PHE A 107 -0.91 -7.83 -13.52
C PHE A 107 -1.49 -8.67 -14.65
N LEU A 108 -2.81 -8.58 -14.85
CA LEU A 108 -3.47 -9.13 -16.03
C LEU A 108 -3.33 -8.15 -17.21
N ALA A 109 -3.15 -8.67 -18.41
CA ALA A 109 -3.15 -7.86 -19.63
C ALA A 109 -3.61 -8.70 -20.83
N PHE A 110 -4.22 -8.03 -21.81
CA PHE A 110 -4.72 -8.67 -23.03
C PHE A 110 -3.98 -8.17 -24.27
N PHE A 111 -3.58 -9.08 -25.15
CA PHE A 111 -2.93 -8.73 -26.41
C PHE A 111 -3.91 -8.08 -27.40
N GLY A 112 -3.43 -7.07 -28.11
CA GLY A 112 -4.19 -6.26 -29.06
C GLY A 112 -4.39 -6.88 -30.44
N SER A 113 -5.00 -8.07 -30.53
CA SER A 113 -5.11 -8.82 -31.80
C SER A 113 -6.04 -8.21 -32.85
N ALA A 114 -7.00 -7.38 -32.44
CA ALA A 114 -7.96 -6.76 -33.36
C ALA A 114 -7.23 -5.95 -34.45
N GLY A 115 -7.51 -6.24 -35.72
CA GLY A 115 -6.89 -5.56 -36.86
C GLY A 115 -5.54 -6.17 -37.32
N LEU A 116 -5.02 -7.19 -36.65
CA LEU A 116 -3.85 -7.95 -37.10
C LEU A 116 -4.27 -9.11 -38.03
N SER A 117 -3.37 -9.50 -38.94
CA SER A 117 -3.51 -10.74 -39.70
C SER A 117 -3.29 -11.95 -38.78
N VAL A 118 -3.87 -13.10 -39.13
CA VAL A 118 -3.73 -14.35 -38.35
C VAL A 118 -2.25 -14.70 -38.06
N PRO A 119 -1.30 -14.60 -39.03
CA PRO A 119 0.11 -14.87 -38.76
C PRO A 119 0.80 -13.89 -37.78
N ARG A 120 0.15 -12.78 -37.42
CA ARG A 120 0.67 -11.77 -36.48
C ARG A 120 0.05 -11.87 -35.09
N VAL A 121 -0.84 -12.84 -34.86
CA VAL A 121 -1.34 -13.18 -33.53
C VAL A 121 -0.39 -14.20 -32.91
N PRO A 122 0.20 -13.93 -31.73
CA PRO A 122 1.16 -14.80 -31.06
C PRO A 122 0.52 -16.06 -30.47
#